data_AF-A0A7J4LCP6-F1
#
_entry.id   AF-A0A7J4LCP6-F1
#
_cell.length_a   1.000
_cell.length_b   1.000
_cell.length_c   1.000
_cell.angle_alpha   90.00
_cell.angle_beta   90.00
_cell.angle_gamma   90.00
#
_symmetry.space_group_name_H-M   'P 1'
#
loop_
_entity.id
_entity.type
_entity.pdbx_description
1 polymer ?
#
loop_
_entity_poly.entity_id
_entity_poly.type
_entity_poly.pdbx_seq_one_letter_code
_entity_poly.pdbx_strand_id
1 'polypeptide(L)'
;MIEFLVQFAEFFLHLDKSLGGIIQSYGTLTYVILFLIIFSETGLVIAPLLPGDSLLFAAGTFAAIGSLNIFLLFILLCVAAIIGDSINYSVGKLAGIKVFSKKSRFFKKEYLDKTK
;
A
#
# COMPACT_ATOMS: atom_id res chain seq x y z
N MET A 1 -11.90 21.63 -5.75
CA MET A 1 -10.84 20.67 -6.13
C MET A 1 -10.01 20.27 -4.92
N ILE A 2 -9.46 21.24 -4.17
CA ILE A 2 -8.74 20.99 -2.91
C ILE A 2 -9.66 20.38 -1.85
N GLU A 3 -10.91 20.85 -1.71
CA GLU A 3 -11.90 20.28 -0.76
C GLU A 3 -12.22 18.81 -1.03
N PHE A 4 -12.30 18.37 -2.29
CA PHE A 4 -12.50 16.97 -2.64
C PHE A 4 -11.30 16.10 -2.25
N LEU A 5 -10.09 16.65 -2.36
CA LEU A 5 -8.84 15.99 -2.01
C LEU A 5 -8.70 15.88 -0.48
N VAL A 6 -9.10 16.91 0.24
CA VAL A 6 -9.17 16.92 1.72
C VAL A 6 -10.24 15.97 2.23
N GLN A 7 -11.43 15.95 1.62
CA GLN A 7 -12.50 15.02 2.00
C GLN A 7 -12.12 13.56 1.71
N PHE A 8 -11.43 13.31 0.59
CA PHE A 8 -10.87 12.00 0.28
C PHE A 8 -9.80 11.60 1.30
N ALA A 9 -8.91 12.53 1.68
CA ALA A 9 -7.88 12.31 2.70
C ALA A 9 -8.45 12.12 4.11
N GLU A 10 -9.50 12.85 4.50
CA GLU A 10 -10.18 12.69 5.80
C GLU A 10 -10.94 11.36 5.89
N PHE A 11 -11.61 10.97 4.80
CA PHE A 11 -12.20 9.63 4.69
C PHE A 11 -11.10 8.57 4.84
N PHE A 12 -9.96 8.79 4.20
CA PHE A 12 -8.81 7.89 4.26
C PHE A 12 -8.19 7.78 5.67
N LEU A 13 -8.06 8.91 6.37
CA LEU A 13 -7.50 8.98 7.72
C LEU A 13 -8.42 8.34 8.78
N HIS A 14 -9.73 8.32 8.55
CA HIS A 14 -10.69 7.69 9.45
C HIS A 14 -11.03 6.24 9.05
N LEU A 15 -10.36 5.68 8.03
CA LEU A 15 -10.55 4.29 7.63
C LEU A 15 -10.25 3.32 8.76
N ASP A 16 -9.30 3.60 9.67
CA ASP A 16 -8.98 2.73 10.81
C ASP A 16 -10.21 2.49 11.71
N LYS A 17 -10.99 3.54 12.00
CA LYS A 17 -12.19 3.47 12.84
C LYS A 17 -13.39 2.86 12.13
N SER A 18 -13.60 3.20 10.86
CA SER A 18 -14.72 2.65 10.09
C SER A 18 -14.48 1.18 9.70
N LEU A 19 -13.23 0.76 9.53
CA LEU A 19 -12.89 -0.63 9.22
C LEU A 19 -13.13 -1.56 10.41
N GLY A 20 -12.97 -1.12 11.66
CA GLY A 20 -13.33 -1.91 12.84
C GLY A 20 -14.79 -2.42 12.82
N GLY A 21 -15.73 -1.56 12.40
CA GLY A 21 -17.15 -1.93 12.24
C GLY A 21 -17.42 -2.80 10.99
N ILE A 22 -16.64 -2.59 9.92
CA ILE A 22 -16.73 -3.40 8.71
C ILE A 22 -16.20 -4.82 8.97
N ILE A 23 -15.10 -4.96 9.72
CA ILE A 23 -14.50 -6.25 10.07
C ILE A 23 -15.50 -7.14 10.84
N GLN A 24 -16.29 -6.54 11.72
CA GLN A 24 -17.25 -7.27 12.55
C GLN A 24 -18.54 -7.65 11.79
N SER A 25 -18.92 -6.90 10.74
CA SER A 25 -20.16 -7.11 9.98
C SER A 25 -19.96 -7.90 8.68
N TYR A 26 -18.78 -7.83 8.06
CA TYR A 26 -18.55 -8.28 6.68
C TYR A 26 -17.73 -9.58 6.55
N GLY A 27 -17.19 -10.14 7.63
CA GLY A 27 -16.60 -11.50 7.68
C GLY A 27 -15.61 -11.81 6.55
N THR A 28 -16.07 -12.49 5.50
CA THR A 28 -15.22 -12.87 4.35
C THR A 28 -14.79 -11.67 3.49
N LEU A 29 -15.61 -10.62 3.39
CA LEU A 29 -15.28 -9.42 2.61
C LEU A 29 -14.14 -8.61 3.25
N THR A 30 -13.91 -8.79 4.55
CA THR A 30 -12.79 -8.19 5.27
C THR A 30 -11.44 -8.58 4.67
N TYR A 31 -11.27 -9.84 4.26
CA TYR A 31 -10.03 -10.29 3.60
C TYR A 31 -9.78 -9.49 2.33
N VAL A 32 -10.78 -9.34 1.47
CA VAL A 32 -10.65 -8.61 0.20
C VAL A 32 -10.30 -7.14 0.44
N ILE A 33 -10.92 -6.51 1.44
CA ILE A 33 -10.65 -5.12 1.78
C ILE A 33 -9.22 -4.95 2.29
N LEU A 34 -8.77 -5.81 3.21
CA LEU A 34 -7.40 -5.81 3.71
C LEU A 34 -6.39 -6.05 2.59
N PHE A 35 -6.68 -6.99 1.68
CA PHE A 35 -5.85 -7.23 0.51
C PHE A 35 -5.70 -5.96 -0.32
N LEU A 36 -6.81 -5.29 -0.67
CA LEU A 36 -6.79 -4.09 -1.52
C LEU A 36 -6.05 -2.92 -0.86
N ILE A 37 -6.19 -2.75 0.46
CA ILE A 37 -5.51 -1.69 1.21
C ILE A 37 -4.01 -1.91 1.20
N ILE A 38 -3.54 -3.09 1.63
CA ILE A 38 -2.10 -3.39 1.72
C ILE A 38 -1.46 -3.45 0.33
N PHE A 39 -2.17 -4.01 -0.64
CA PHE A 39 -1.76 -3.96 -2.05
C PHE A 39 -1.63 -2.52 -2.55
N SER A 40 -2.57 -1.63 -2.20
CA SER A 40 -2.54 -0.23 -2.63
C SER A 40 -1.40 0.54 -1.97
N GLU A 41 -1.13 0.29 -0.68
CA GLU A 41 -0.08 0.98 0.07
C GLU A 41 1.32 0.62 -0.44
N THR A 42 1.54 -0.67 -0.71
CA THR A 42 2.82 -1.18 -1.21
C THR A 42 2.97 -1.01 -2.73
N GLY A 43 1.87 -1.05 -3.48
CA GLY A 43 1.85 -1.06 -4.94
C GLY A 43 1.76 0.30 -5.62
N LEU A 44 1.20 1.32 -4.96
CA LEU A 44 1.03 2.65 -5.54
C LEU A 44 2.10 3.60 -5.00
N VAL A 45 2.92 4.12 -5.90
CA VAL A 45 3.99 5.12 -5.61
C VAL A 45 3.47 6.36 -4.85
N ILE A 46 2.17 6.69 -5.00
CA ILE A 46 1.54 7.89 -4.44
C ILE A 46 0.66 7.57 -3.22
N ALA A 47 0.41 6.29 -2.91
CA ALA A 47 -0.48 5.88 -1.82
C ALA A 47 0.18 5.33 -0.53
N PRO A 48 1.44 5.65 -0.14
CA PRO A 48 1.93 5.28 1.20
C PRO A 48 1.24 6.04 2.36
N LEU A 49 0.19 6.81 2.06
CA LEU A 49 -0.66 7.50 3.04
C LEU A 49 -1.78 6.59 3.61
N LEU A 50 -1.88 5.35 3.12
CA LEU A 50 -2.78 4.32 3.66
C LEU A 50 -2.30 3.87 5.05
N PRO A 51 -3.17 3.82 6.09
CA PRO A 51 -2.79 3.37 7.42
C PRO A 51 -2.78 1.83 7.54
N GLY A 52 -1.95 1.13 6.77
CA GLY A 52 -1.94 -0.33 6.75
C GLY A 52 -1.37 -0.98 8.01
N ASP A 53 -0.36 -0.39 8.65
CA ASP A 53 0.20 -0.92 9.89
C ASP A 53 -0.86 -1.06 11.00
N SER A 54 -1.66 -0.02 11.19
CA SER A 54 -2.77 -0.03 12.14
C SER A 54 -3.84 -1.06 11.77
N LEU A 55 -4.07 -1.27 10.47
CA LEU A 55 -5.02 -2.25 9.98
C LEU A 55 -4.53 -3.70 10.11
N LEU A 56 -3.23 -3.95 9.94
CA LEU A 56 -2.63 -5.24 10.28
C LEU A 56 -2.81 -5.54 11.76
N PHE A 57 -2.60 -4.55 12.64
CA PHE A 57 -2.78 -4.72 14.08
C PHE A 57 -4.25 -5.02 14.45
N ALA A 58 -5.19 -4.29 13.85
CA ALA A 58 -6.61 -4.55 14.01
C ALA A 58 -6.98 -5.96 13.51
N ALA A 59 -6.57 -6.32 12.29
CA ALA A 59 -6.84 -7.63 11.70
C ALA A 59 -6.26 -8.79 12.54
N GLY A 60 -5.06 -8.62 13.10
CA GLY A 60 -4.46 -9.56 14.03
C GLY A 60 -5.24 -9.71 15.33
N THR A 61 -5.77 -8.62 15.87
CA THR A 61 -6.65 -8.62 17.04
C THR A 61 -7.94 -9.40 16.76
N PHE A 62 -8.57 -9.15 15.60
CA PHE A 62 -9.77 -9.86 15.17
C PHE A 62 -9.52 -11.35 14.87
N ALA A 63 -8.34 -11.70 14.37
CA ALA A 63 -7.93 -13.09 14.22
C ALA A 63 -7.72 -13.78 15.59
N ALA A 64 -7.17 -13.08 16.58
CA ALA A 64 -6.95 -13.61 17.92
C ALA A 64 -8.25 -13.91 18.68
N ILE A 65 -9.30 -13.10 18.48
CA ILE A 65 -10.64 -13.35 19.06
C ILE A 65 -11.47 -14.37 18.25
N GLY A 66 -10.89 -14.97 17.20
CA GLY A 66 -11.53 -16.01 16.39
C GLY A 66 -12.50 -15.52 15.31
N SER A 67 -12.56 -14.20 15.05
CA SER A 67 -13.40 -13.64 13.99
C SER A 67 -12.81 -13.81 12.59
N LEU A 68 -11.48 -13.99 12.49
CA LEU A 68 -10.76 -14.23 11.23
C LEU A 68 -9.84 -15.45 11.36
N ASN A 69 -9.65 -16.18 10.28
CA ASN A 69 -8.70 -17.27 10.18
C ASN A 69 -7.30 -16.70 9.96
N ILE A 70 -6.42 -16.90 10.94
CA ILE A 70 -5.06 -16.36 10.93
C ILE A 70 -4.21 -16.89 9.77
N PHE A 71 -4.36 -18.16 9.37
CA PHE A 71 -3.59 -18.74 8.26
C PHE A 71 -4.01 -18.12 6.92
N LEU A 72 -5.33 -17.98 6.71
CA LEU A 72 -5.85 -17.34 5.51
C LEU A 72 -5.43 -15.87 5.45
N LEU A 73 -5.56 -15.15 6.57
CA LEU A 73 -5.14 -13.76 6.70
C LEU A 73 -3.65 -13.60 6.35
N PHE A 74 -2.78 -14.43 6.93
CA PHE A 74 -1.35 -14.39 6.72
C PHE A 74 -0.99 -14.57 5.24
N ILE A 75 -1.48 -15.65 4.60
CA ILE A 75 -1.20 -15.94 3.19
C ILE A 75 -1.69 -14.79 2.31
N LEU A 76 -2.90 -14.30 2.57
CA LEU A 76 -3.52 -13.24 1.79
C LEU A 76 -2.71 -11.94 1.86
N LEU A 77 -2.30 -11.52 3.06
CA LEU A 77 -1.51 -10.30 3.26
C LEU A 77 -0.12 -10.41 2.64
N CYS A 78 0.53 -11.57 2.77
CA CYS A 78 1.82 -11.82 2.10
C CYS A 78 1.70 -11.71 0.57
N VAL A 79 0.67 -12.32 -0.01
CA VAL A 79 0.42 -12.23 -1.46
C VAL A 79 0.13 -10.78 -1.87
N ALA A 80 -0.68 -10.05 -1.10
CA ALA A 80 -0.96 -8.63 -1.36
C ALA A 80 0.33 -7.80 -1.41
N ALA A 81 1.19 -7.95 -0.41
CA ALA A 81 2.44 -7.21 -0.30
C ALA A 81 3.44 -7.55 -1.42
N ILE A 82 3.60 -8.84 -1.74
CA ILE A 82 4.51 -9.28 -2.81
C ILE A 82 4.06 -8.75 -4.18
N ILE A 83 2.77 -8.83 -4.48
CA ILE A 83 2.22 -8.35 -5.75
C ILE A 83 2.31 -6.82 -5.80
N GLY A 84 1.96 -6.13 -4.70
CA GLY A 84 2.09 -4.68 -4.58
C GLY A 84 3.53 -4.24 -4.86
N ASP A 85 4.51 -4.78 -4.15
CA ASP A 85 5.91 -4.41 -4.33
C ASP A 85 6.43 -4.73 -5.74
N SER A 86 5.99 -5.84 -6.34
CA SER A 86 6.34 -6.19 -7.73
C SER A 86 5.82 -5.15 -8.74
N ILE A 87 4.60 -4.64 -8.54
CA ILE A 87 4.02 -3.59 -9.38
C ILE A 87 4.73 -2.26 -9.12
N ASN A 88 4.96 -1.92 -7.85
CA ASN A 88 5.66 -0.71 -7.45
C ASN A 88 7.06 -0.65 -8.06
N TYR A 89 7.82 -1.75 -7.99
CA TYR A 89 9.12 -1.88 -8.63
C TYR A 89 9.03 -1.71 -10.15
N SER A 90 8.04 -2.33 -10.79
CA SER A 90 7.86 -2.22 -12.24
C SER A 90 7.54 -0.79 -12.67
N VAL A 91 6.67 -0.10 -11.94
CA VAL A 91 6.34 1.33 -12.16
C VAL A 91 7.56 2.20 -11.92
N GLY A 92 8.30 1.98 -10.83
CA GLY A 92 9.55 2.69 -10.51
C GLY A 92 10.63 2.49 -11.57
N LYS A 93 10.78 1.26 -12.09
CA LYS A 93 11.72 0.93 -13.18
C LYS A 93 11.35 1.64 -14.48
N LEU A 94 10.07 1.65 -14.87
CA LEU A 94 9.59 2.35 -16.06
C LEU A 94 9.75 3.87 -15.92
N ALA A 95 9.41 4.44 -14.76
CA ALA A 95 9.60 5.86 -14.47
C ALA A 95 11.09 6.24 -14.47
N GLY A 96 11.94 5.41 -13.87
CA GLY A 96 13.39 5.57 -13.84
C GLY A 96 13.99 5.58 -15.26
N ILE A 97 13.65 4.61 -16.11
CA ILE A 97 14.12 4.58 -17.51
C ILE A 97 13.73 5.86 -18.26
N LYS A 98 12.52 6.41 -18.01
CA LYS A 98 12.05 7.67 -18.61
C LYS A 98 12.80 8.90 -18.11
N VAL A 99 13.16 8.94 -16.82
CA VAL A 99 13.96 10.03 -16.20
C VAL A 99 15.42 9.97 -16.65
N PHE A 100 15.97 8.79 -16.90
CA PHE A 100 17.34 8.62 -17.40
C PHE A 100 17.47 8.79 -18.93
N SER A 101 16.41 8.53 -19.70
CA SER A 101 16.38 8.70 -21.16
C SER A 101 16.23 10.16 -21.60
N LYS A 102 15.48 10.99 -20.84
CA LYS A 102 15.46 12.45 -21.04
C LYS A 102 16.65 13.05 -20.31
N LYS A 103 17.55 13.72 -21.04
CA LYS A 103 18.68 14.56 -20.56
C LYS A 103 18.34 15.26 -19.22
N SER A 104 18.60 14.60 -18.10
CA SER A 104 18.16 15.04 -16.78
C SER A 104 19.08 16.16 -16.30
N ARG A 105 18.52 17.33 -16.00
CA ARG A 105 19.24 18.44 -15.34
C ARG A 105 19.70 18.09 -13.92
N PHE A 106 19.23 16.99 -13.34
CA PHE A 106 19.48 16.62 -11.94
C PHE A 106 20.46 15.44 -11.76
N PHE A 107 20.85 14.74 -12.84
CA PHE A 107 21.77 13.62 -12.74
C PHE A 107 22.96 13.81 -13.69
N LYS A 108 24.03 14.44 -13.18
CA LYS A 108 25.30 14.54 -13.89
C LYS A 108 25.95 13.15 -13.93
N LYS A 109 25.96 12.53 -15.12
CA LYS A 109 26.75 11.32 -15.44
C LYS A 109 28.24 11.44 -15.09
N GLU A 110 28.72 12.66 -14.89
CA GLU A 110 30.11 13.04 -14.59
C GLU A 110 30.71 12.41 -13.32
N TYR A 111 29.88 11.92 -12.39
CA TYR A 111 30.35 11.26 -11.15
C TYR A 111 30.59 9.76 -11.30
N LEU A 112 30.08 9.11 -12.34
CA LEU A 112 30.25 7.68 -12.57
C LEU A 112 31.58 7.35 -13.25
N ASP A 113 32.11 8.26 -14.07
CA ASP A 113 33.40 8.06 -14.77
C ASP A 113 34.63 8.33 -13.89
N LYS A 114 34.45 8.90 -12.69
CA LYS A 114 35.55 9.18 -11.75
C LYS A 114 35.95 8.02 -10.85
N THR A 115 35.27 6.88 -10.94
CA THR A 115 35.54 5.70 -10.09
C THR A 115 36.03 4.49 -10.90
N LYS A 116 36.63 4.74 -12.07
CA LYS A 116 37.31 3.70 -12.83
C LYS A 116 38.80 3.64 -12.51
#